data_AF-A0A7J9B9N2-F1
#
_entry.id   AF-A0A7J9B9N2-F1
#
_cell.length_a   1.000
_cell.length_b   1.000
_cell.length_c   1.000
_cell.angle_alpha   90.00
_cell.angle_beta   90.00
_cell.angle_gamma   90.00
#
_symmetry.space_group_name_H-M   'P 1'
#
loop_
_entity.id
_entity.type
_entity.pdbx_description
1 polymer ?
#
loop_
_entity_poly.entity_id
_entity_poly.type
_entity_poly.pdbx_seq_one_letter_code
_entity_poly.pdbx_strand_id
1 'polypeptide(L)'
;MAMSSTPNILLSLFSIHFLLSLVKINEAKVPAIIVFGDSSVDAGNNNYIPTIARSNFEPYGRDFNGGHPTGRFSNGKIATDFISQAFGLKGAIPAYLDPSYSISDFATGVTFASAGTGYDNSTSNVLSVIPLWKELEYYKDYQTKLKANLGDGKANDIIKDALYMISVGTNDFLENYYAVPGRSSQYTIKEYENFLVGIAGNFTKALYDLGARKISLGGLPPMGCMPLERTGNLMGGSECVNSYNNLAAEFNSKLNDLVIKQNKELNGMDMVFSDPYGIMLDIIQKPAFY
;
A
#
# COMPACT_ATOMS: atom_id res chain seq x y z
N MET A 1 -6.93 -46.42 51.47
CA MET A 1 -7.65 -46.31 50.17
C MET A 1 -7.19 -45.04 49.48
N ALA A 2 -6.27 -45.14 48.53
CA ALA A 2 -5.88 -44.03 47.66
C ALA A 2 -6.17 -44.48 46.23
N MET A 3 -7.31 -44.03 45.69
CA MET A 3 -7.66 -44.26 44.29
C MET A 3 -6.94 -43.22 43.42
N SER A 4 -6.27 -43.74 42.40
CA SER A 4 -5.43 -43.03 41.44
C SER A 4 -6.22 -42.05 40.56
N SER A 5 -5.91 -40.76 40.66
CA SER A 5 -6.48 -39.67 39.85
C SER A 5 -5.65 -39.33 38.59
N THR A 6 -4.72 -40.20 38.19
CA THR A 6 -3.76 -39.99 37.10
C THR A 6 -4.29 -40.00 35.65
N PRO A 7 -5.41 -40.67 35.27
CA PRO A 7 -5.79 -40.78 33.85
C PRO A 7 -6.23 -39.46 33.20
N ASN A 8 -6.92 -38.60 33.97
CA ASN A 8 -7.51 -37.36 33.44
C ASN A 8 -6.47 -36.27 33.17
N ILE A 9 -5.37 -36.26 33.93
CA ILE A 9 -4.28 -35.30 33.75
C ILE A 9 -3.53 -35.59 32.46
N LEU A 10 -3.24 -36.87 32.20
CA LEU A 10 -2.53 -37.31 30.99
C LEU A 10 -3.33 -37.02 29.72
N LEU A 11 -4.66 -37.25 29.74
CA LEU A 11 -5.55 -36.94 28.62
C LEU A 11 -5.63 -35.43 28.33
N SER A 12 -5.66 -34.59 29.38
CA SER A 12 -5.68 -33.13 29.21
C SER A 12 -4.36 -32.60 28.65
N LEU A 13 -3.22 -33.15 29.09
CA LEU A 13 -1.90 -32.78 28.59
C LEU A 13 -1.72 -33.20 27.12
N PHE A 14 -2.22 -34.38 26.74
CA PHE A 14 -2.23 -34.83 25.35
C PHE A 14 -3.13 -33.94 24.47
N SER A 15 -4.28 -33.51 24.97
CA SER A 15 -5.20 -32.62 24.26
C SER A 15 -4.61 -31.22 24.07
N ILE A 16 -3.91 -30.68 25.08
CA ILE A 16 -3.20 -29.40 25.01
C ILE A 16 -2.01 -29.50 24.04
N HIS A 17 -1.23 -30.60 24.07
CA HIS A 17 -0.16 -30.82 23.09
C HIS A 17 -0.72 -30.94 21.67
N PHE A 18 -1.84 -31.65 21.48
CA PHE A 18 -2.48 -31.79 20.18
C PHE A 18 -3.01 -30.44 19.65
N LEU A 19 -3.64 -29.62 20.51
CA LEU A 19 -4.03 -28.25 20.19
C LEU A 19 -2.83 -27.34 19.87
N LEU A 20 -1.75 -27.42 20.63
CA LEU A 20 -0.51 -26.67 20.37
C LEU A 20 0.17 -27.12 19.07
N SER A 21 0.07 -28.40 18.69
CA SER A 21 0.59 -28.93 17.43
C SER A 21 -0.31 -28.64 16.21
N LEU A 22 -1.59 -28.33 16.43
CA LEU A 22 -2.51 -27.86 15.39
C LEU A 22 -2.35 -26.36 15.11
N VAL A 23 -1.84 -25.58 16.06
CA VAL A 23 -1.40 -24.21 15.82
C VAL A 23 -0.05 -24.29 15.11
N LYS A 24 -0.07 -24.42 13.78
CA LYS A 24 1.04 -23.93 12.97
C LYS A 24 1.14 -22.43 13.25
N ILE A 25 2.03 -22.04 14.16
CA ILE A 25 2.50 -20.66 14.24
C ILE A 25 3.31 -20.48 12.95
N ASN A 26 2.65 -20.06 11.87
CA ASN A 26 3.37 -19.45 10.77
C ASN A 26 3.97 -18.19 11.35
N GLU A 27 5.26 -18.27 11.69
CA GLU A 27 6.01 -17.11 12.13
C GLU A 27 5.94 -16.06 11.02
N ALA A 28 5.52 -14.85 11.37
CA ALA A 28 5.38 -13.78 10.41
C ALA A 28 6.76 -13.48 9.80
N LYS A 29 6.82 -13.38 8.46
CA LYS A 29 8.09 -13.18 7.73
C LYS A 29 8.68 -11.79 7.95
N VAL A 30 7.85 -10.83 8.33
CA VAL A 30 8.19 -9.48 8.76
C VAL A 30 7.29 -9.11 9.94
N PRO A 31 7.72 -8.24 10.87
CA PRO A 31 6.90 -7.88 12.03
C PRO A 31 5.70 -7.00 11.69
N ALA A 32 5.78 -6.19 10.62
CA ALA A 32 4.69 -5.34 10.16
C ALA A 32 4.78 -5.01 8.67
N ILE A 33 3.63 -4.60 8.10
CA ILE A 33 3.55 -3.96 6.78
C ILE A 33 3.08 -2.53 6.93
N ILE A 34 3.88 -1.59 6.45
CA ILE A 34 3.64 -0.15 6.56
C ILE A 34 3.40 0.41 5.16
N VAL A 35 2.25 1.02 4.93
CA VAL A 35 1.76 1.32 3.57
C VAL A 35 1.55 2.82 3.35
N PHE A 36 1.98 3.31 2.19
CA PHE A 36 1.82 4.67 1.70
C PHE A 36 1.29 4.65 0.27
N GLY A 37 0.53 5.66 -0.12
CA GLY A 37 0.12 5.83 -1.51
C GLY A 37 -1.33 6.21 -1.72
N ASP A 38 -1.94 5.69 -2.78
CA ASP A 38 -3.24 6.16 -3.27
C ASP A 38 -4.39 5.16 -3.04
N SER A 39 -5.45 5.28 -3.86
CA SER A 39 -6.66 4.44 -3.79
C SER A 39 -6.39 2.96 -3.96
N SER A 40 -5.29 2.59 -4.64
CA SER A 40 -4.86 1.20 -4.81
C SER A 40 -4.51 0.52 -3.48
N VAL A 41 -4.19 1.30 -2.44
CA VAL A 41 -3.71 0.82 -1.15
C VAL A 41 -4.34 1.52 0.07
N ASP A 42 -5.34 2.38 -0.15
CA ASP A 42 -6.15 3.02 0.90
C ASP A 42 -7.15 2.02 1.51
N ALA A 43 -7.13 1.93 2.84
CA ALA A 43 -8.05 1.09 3.62
C ALA A 43 -9.25 1.85 4.19
N GLY A 44 -9.32 3.17 3.98
CA GLY A 44 -10.40 4.05 4.44
C GLY A 44 -9.95 5.35 5.11
N ASN A 45 -8.70 5.82 4.95
CA ASN A 45 -8.28 7.10 5.53
C ASN A 45 -9.13 8.26 4.99
N ASN A 46 -9.54 8.20 3.72
CA ASN A 46 -10.38 9.22 3.10
C ASN A 46 -11.78 9.37 3.75
N ASN A 47 -12.23 8.40 4.55
CA ASN A 47 -13.49 8.51 5.28
C ASN A 47 -13.44 9.58 6.38
N TYR A 48 -12.24 9.96 6.83
CA TYR A 48 -12.02 10.81 8.00
C TYR A 48 -11.53 12.22 7.65
N ILE A 49 -11.51 12.57 6.35
CA ILE A 49 -11.13 13.90 5.84
C ILE A 49 -12.21 14.44 4.90
N PRO A 50 -12.37 15.76 4.73
CA PRO A 50 -13.39 16.34 3.84
C PRO A 50 -13.01 16.22 2.36
N THR A 51 -13.26 15.06 1.76
CA THR A 51 -13.06 14.79 0.33
C THR A 51 -14.24 14.02 -0.26
N ILE A 52 -14.40 14.11 -1.59
CA ILE A 52 -15.33 13.27 -2.35
C ILE A 52 -14.72 11.91 -2.75
N ALA A 53 -13.39 11.78 -2.68
CA ALA A 53 -12.68 10.55 -3.03
C ALA A 53 -12.84 9.50 -1.93
N ARG A 54 -14.05 8.97 -1.77
CA ARG A 54 -14.40 7.96 -0.76
C ARG A 54 -15.03 6.74 -1.43
N SER A 55 -14.89 5.60 -0.79
CA SER A 55 -15.49 4.32 -1.20
C SER A 55 -16.21 3.66 -0.01
N ASN A 56 -16.86 4.48 0.82
CA ASN A 56 -17.63 4.09 2.00
C ASN A 56 -19.14 3.92 1.71
N PHE A 57 -19.48 3.52 0.49
CA PHE A 57 -20.85 3.30 0.04
C PHE A 57 -20.92 2.07 -0.89
N GLU A 58 -22.11 1.53 -1.12
CA GLU A 58 -22.29 0.38 -2.01
C GLU A 58 -21.92 0.73 -3.47
N PRO A 59 -21.28 -0.17 -4.25
CA PRO A 59 -21.07 -1.59 -3.98
C PRO A 59 -19.70 -1.93 -3.34
N TYR A 60 -18.95 -0.95 -2.84
CA TYR A 60 -17.65 -1.19 -2.22
C TYR A 60 -17.79 -2.04 -0.96
N GLY A 61 -16.80 -2.88 -0.69
CA GLY A 61 -16.79 -3.74 0.52
C GLY A 61 -17.82 -4.86 0.57
N ARG A 62 -18.63 -5.10 -0.48
CA ARG A 62 -19.62 -6.20 -0.52
C ARG A 62 -19.04 -7.60 -0.23
N ASP A 63 -17.76 -7.81 -0.57
CA ASP A 63 -17.00 -9.05 -0.37
C ASP A 63 -15.97 -8.91 0.78
N PHE A 64 -15.99 -7.79 1.51
CA PHE A 64 -15.15 -7.54 2.68
C PHE A 64 -15.93 -7.87 3.96
N ASN A 65 -15.36 -8.70 4.84
CA ASN A 65 -15.87 -9.12 6.16
C ASN A 65 -17.15 -8.39 6.64
N GLY A 66 -18.32 -9.02 6.45
CA GLY A 66 -19.62 -8.45 6.85
C GLY A 66 -20.36 -7.70 5.74
N GLY A 67 -19.76 -7.55 4.57
CA GLY A 67 -20.37 -6.90 3.41
C GLY A 67 -20.46 -5.37 3.54
N HIS A 68 -19.59 -4.76 4.33
CA HIS A 68 -19.65 -3.34 4.64
C HIS A 68 -18.55 -2.54 3.91
N PRO A 69 -18.88 -1.38 3.31
CA PRO A 69 -17.90 -0.49 2.70
C PRO A 69 -16.92 0.07 3.75
N THR A 70 -15.63 -0.28 3.65
CA THR A 70 -14.61 0.22 4.59
C THR A 70 -13.91 1.49 4.09
N GLY A 71 -14.15 1.93 2.85
CA GLY A 71 -13.31 2.93 2.18
C GLY A 71 -12.12 2.34 1.41
N ARG A 72 -12.08 1.00 1.22
CA ARG A 72 -11.25 0.37 0.20
C ARG A 72 -11.90 0.57 -1.17
N PHE A 73 -11.10 0.98 -2.16
CA PHE A 73 -11.55 1.13 -3.56
C PHE A 73 -11.64 -0.23 -4.27
N SER A 74 -12.34 -1.17 -3.65
CA SER A 74 -12.54 -2.54 -4.07
C SER A 74 -13.87 -3.06 -3.51
N ASN A 75 -14.41 -4.10 -4.13
CA ASN A 75 -15.48 -4.89 -3.54
C ASN A 75 -15.03 -5.62 -2.26
N GLY A 76 -13.73 -5.83 -2.07
CA GLY A 76 -13.20 -6.63 -0.98
C GLY A 76 -11.83 -6.16 -0.51
N LYS A 77 -10.97 -7.14 -0.23
CA LYS A 77 -9.57 -6.93 0.11
C LYS A 77 -8.82 -6.27 -1.06
N ILE A 78 -7.81 -5.47 -0.72
CA ILE A 78 -6.86 -4.87 -1.66
C ILE A 78 -5.53 -5.62 -1.62
N ALA A 79 -4.62 -5.35 -2.58
CA ALA A 79 -3.38 -6.11 -2.77
C ALA A 79 -2.56 -6.22 -1.46
N THR A 80 -2.48 -5.15 -0.68
CA THR A 80 -1.74 -5.09 0.59
C THR A 80 -2.33 -5.99 1.67
N ASP A 81 -3.66 -6.23 1.67
CA ASP A 81 -4.30 -7.18 2.59
C ASP A 81 -3.92 -8.63 2.27
N PHE A 82 -3.82 -8.97 0.97
CA PHE A 82 -3.37 -10.29 0.53
C PHE A 82 -1.88 -10.50 0.84
N ILE A 83 -1.06 -9.48 0.64
CA ILE A 83 0.37 -9.52 0.98
C ILE A 83 0.55 -9.69 2.49
N SER A 84 -0.21 -8.96 3.32
CA SER A 84 -0.21 -9.15 4.78
C SER A 84 -0.46 -10.61 5.17
N GLN A 85 -1.48 -11.25 4.58
CA GLN A 85 -1.76 -12.68 4.83
C GLN A 85 -0.62 -13.59 4.35
N ALA A 86 -0.06 -13.34 3.17
CA ALA A 86 1.03 -14.13 2.62
C ALA A 86 2.32 -14.05 3.46
N PHE A 87 2.47 -12.97 4.23
CA PHE A 87 3.57 -12.77 5.19
C PHE A 87 3.25 -13.29 6.60
N GLY A 88 2.08 -13.88 6.83
CA GLY A 88 1.67 -14.43 8.13
C GLY A 88 1.14 -13.38 9.12
N LEU A 89 0.78 -12.19 8.64
CA LEU A 89 0.21 -11.11 9.44
C LEU A 89 -1.32 -11.09 9.34
N LYS A 90 -1.95 -10.07 9.94
CA LYS A 90 -3.40 -9.92 9.98
C LYS A 90 -4.03 -9.92 8.58
N GLY A 91 -5.26 -10.40 8.50
CA GLY A 91 -6.02 -10.52 7.24
C GLY A 91 -6.33 -9.22 6.51
N ALA A 92 -6.20 -8.08 7.19
CA ALA A 92 -6.46 -6.76 6.65
C ALA A 92 -5.55 -5.74 7.32
N ILE A 93 -5.11 -4.75 6.55
CA ILE A 93 -4.33 -3.61 7.05
C ILE A 93 -5.29 -2.45 7.37
N PRO A 94 -5.30 -1.95 8.61
CA PRO A 94 -6.19 -0.86 9.01
C PRO A 94 -5.69 0.52 8.54
N ALA A 95 -6.63 1.43 8.32
CA ALA A 95 -6.36 2.84 8.04
C ALA A 95 -5.93 3.57 9.32
N TYR A 96 -4.89 4.39 9.24
CA TYR A 96 -4.35 5.09 10.40
C TYR A 96 -5.35 6.05 11.07
N LEU A 97 -6.22 6.68 10.28
CA LEU A 97 -7.21 7.63 10.78
C LEU A 97 -8.49 6.98 11.32
N ASP A 98 -8.65 5.65 11.21
CA ASP A 98 -9.84 4.96 11.68
C ASP A 98 -9.82 4.82 13.22
N PRO A 99 -10.74 5.47 13.95
CA PRO A 99 -10.75 5.49 15.41
C PRO A 99 -11.16 4.16 16.04
N SER A 100 -11.59 3.18 15.24
CA SER A 100 -11.88 1.82 15.72
C SER A 100 -10.61 1.02 16.04
N TYR A 101 -9.43 1.48 15.59
CA TYR A 101 -8.16 0.83 15.81
C TYR A 101 -7.26 1.58 16.79
N SER A 102 -6.44 0.82 17.50
CA SER A 102 -5.44 1.32 18.44
C SER A 102 -4.02 1.17 17.88
N ILE A 103 -3.02 1.75 18.56
CA ILE A 103 -1.61 1.49 18.22
C ILE A 103 -1.25 0.01 18.30
N SER A 104 -1.87 -0.75 19.21
CA SER A 104 -1.65 -2.20 19.30
C SER A 104 -2.14 -2.92 18.05
N ASP A 105 -3.16 -2.37 17.38
CA ASP A 105 -3.63 -2.91 16.11
C ASP A 105 -2.67 -2.62 14.97
N PHE A 106 -2.11 -1.41 14.96
CA PHE A 106 -1.16 -0.92 13.96
C PHE A 106 0.23 -1.55 14.06
N ALA A 107 0.58 -2.15 15.20
CA ALA A 107 1.89 -2.74 15.45
C ALA A 107 2.27 -3.86 14.46
N THR A 108 1.29 -4.49 13.80
CA THR A 108 1.51 -5.53 12.77
C THR A 108 1.21 -5.05 11.35
N GLY A 109 0.66 -3.86 11.20
CA GLY A 109 0.40 -3.28 9.90
C GLY A 109 -0.52 -2.06 9.96
N VAL A 110 -0.24 -1.08 9.12
CA VAL A 110 -0.97 0.19 9.05
C VAL A 110 -0.81 0.81 7.66
N THR A 111 -1.87 1.44 7.15
CA THR A 111 -1.81 2.25 5.93
C THR A 111 -2.06 3.73 6.22
N PHE A 112 -1.21 4.57 5.65
CA PHE A 112 -1.34 6.03 5.62
C PHE A 112 -1.87 6.53 4.27
N ALA A 113 -2.06 5.61 3.31
CA ALA A 113 -2.49 5.91 1.97
C ALA A 113 -3.84 6.63 1.92
N SER A 114 -4.03 7.44 0.90
CA SER A 114 -5.21 8.25 0.69
C SER A 114 -5.59 8.24 -0.79
N ALA A 115 -6.83 7.89 -1.11
CA ALA A 115 -7.28 7.91 -2.49
C ALA A 115 -7.13 9.29 -3.14
N GLY A 116 -6.65 9.31 -4.39
CA GLY A 116 -6.32 10.54 -5.14
C GLY A 116 -4.91 11.10 -4.87
N THR A 117 -4.14 10.50 -3.95
CA THR A 117 -2.76 10.95 -3.69
C THR A 117 -1.87 10.76 -4.92
N GLY A 118 -0.98 11.72 -5.16
CA GLY A 118 0.15 11.61 -6.07
C GLY A 118 1.47 11.90 -5.34
N TYR A 119 2.59 11.72 -6.05
CA TYR A 119 3.89 12.23 -5.59
C TYR A 119 3.87 13.76 -5.50
N ASP A 120 3.27 14.43 -6.49
CA ASP A 120 3.19 15.89 -6.53
C ASP A 120 2.07 16.38 -5.59
N ASN A 121 2.40 17.32 -4.71
CA ASN A 121 1.43 17.90 -3.78
C ASN A 121 0.24 18.56 -4.50
N SER A 122 0.43 19.05 -5.73
CA SER A 122 -0.66 19.59 -6.54
C SER A 122 -1.68 18.54 -6.95
N THR A 123 -1.27 17.27 -7.13
CA THR A 123 -2.18 16.16 -7.42
C THR A 123 -3.19 15.99 -6.30
N SER A 124 -2.74 16.01 -5.03
CA SER A 124 -3.64 15.88 -3.88
C SER A 124 -4.61 17.06 -3.72
N ASN A 125 -4.31 18.23 -4.29
CA ASN A 125 -5.22 19.38 -4.25
C ASN A 125 -6.44 19.20 -5.16
N VAL A 126 -6.35 18.37 -6.21
CA VAL A 126 -7.45 18.15 -7.18
C VAL A 126 -8.71 17.67 -6.47
N LEU A 127 -8.57 16.74 -5.52
CA LEU A 127 -9.68 16.17 -4.75
C LEU A 127 -9.61 16.50 -3.25
N SER A 128 -8.69 17.38 -2.84
CA SER A 128 -8.47 17.77 -1.43
C SER A 128 -8.23 16.58 -0.51
N VAL A 129 -7.29 15.72 -0.89
CA VAL A 129 -6.95 14.45 -0.22
C VAL A 129 -5.66 14.59 0.58
N ILE A 130 -5.25 13.57 1.35
CA ILE A 130 -4.02 13.63 2.15
C ILE A 130 -2.82 13.58 1.20
N PRO A 131 -1.95 14.60 1.15
CA PRO A 131 -0.77 14.54 0.30
C PRO A 131 0.31 13.61 0.87
N LEU A 132 1.19 13.10 0.00
CA LEU A 132 2.23 12.13 0.38
C LEU A 132 3.13 12.62 1.54
N TRP A 133 3.44 13.92 1.60
CA TRP A 133 4.19 14.48 2.74
C TRP A 133 3.41 14.38 4.06
N LYS A 134 2.09 14.46 4.02
CA LYS A 134 1.24 14.33 5.21
C LYS A 134 1.10 12.87 5.63
N GLU A 135 1.11 11.93 4.69
CA GLU A 135 1.24 10.50 5.00
C GLU A 135 2.55 10.22 5.78
N LEU A 136 3.67 10.87 5.38
CA LEU A 136 4.93 10.78 6.12
C LEU A 136 4.83 11.38 7.54
N GLU A 137 4.10 12.49 7.72
CA GLU A 137 3.87 13.07 9.04
C GLU A 137 3.02 12.14 9.93
N TYR A 138 2.00 11.48 9.36
CA TYR A 138 1.26 10.44 10.09
C TYR A 138 2.13 9.26 10.47
N TYR A 139 3.08 8.88 9.61
CA TYR A 139 4.05 7.86 9.95
C TYR A 139 4.97 8.27 11.12
N LYS A 140 5.46 9.51 11.17
CA LYS A 140 6.26 10.00 12.31
C LYS A 140 5.46 10.00 13.61
N ASP A 141 4.19 10.39 13.55
CA ASP A 141 3.26 10.31 14.68
C ASP A 141 3.04 8.86 15.12
N TYR A 142 2.82 7.94 14.17
CA TYR A 142 2.77 6.50 14.42
C TYR A 142 4.03 5.98 15.12
N GLN A 143 5.24 6.32 14.66
CA GLN A 143 6.49 5.89 15.30
C GLN A 143 6.57 6.33 16.76
N THR A 144 6.15 7.57 17.04
CA THR A 144 6.12 8.13 18.40
C THR A 144 5.17 7.34 19.28
N LYS A 145 3.94 7.08 18.81
CA LYS A 145 2.93 6.35 19.58
C LYS A 145 3.29 4.86 19.72
N LEU A 146 3.91 4.26 18.71
CA LEU A 146 4.39 2.87 18.75
C LEU A 146 5.46 2.70 19.83
N LYS A 147 6.44 3.62 19.89
CA LYS A 147 7.46 3.65 20.95
C LYS A 147 6.86 3.82 22.34
N ALA A 148 5.89 4.74 22.49
CA ALA A 148 5.20 4.93 23.76
C ALA A 148 4.43 3.67 24.21
N ASN A 149 3.87 2.90 23.27
CA ASN A 149 3.08 1.71 23.57
C ASN A 149 3.91 0.44 23.81
N LEU A 150 5.02 0.25 23.08
CA LEU A 150 5.81 -0.99 23.08
C LEU A 150 7.20 -0.86 23.71
N GLY A 151 7.62 0.37 24.02
CA GLY A 151 9.00 0.70 24.38
C GLY A 151 9.91 0.82 23.15
N ASP A 152 11.01 1.57 23.31
CA ASP A 152 11.91 1.91 22.20
C ASP A 152 12.51 0.70 21.50
N GLY A 153 12.94 -0.33 22.24
CA GLY A 153 13.58 -1.51 21.67
C GLY A 153 12.68 -2.23 20.68
N LYS A 154 11.51 -2.70 21.15
CA LYS A 154 10.55 -3.43 20.32
C LYS A 154 10.00 -2.58 19.17
N ALA A 155 9.75 -1.29 19.39
CA ALA A 155 9.29 -0.40 18.34
C ALA A 155 10.35 -0.21 17.24
N ASN A 156 11.62 -0.05 17.61
CA ASN A 156 12.71 0.08 16.65
C ASN A 156 12.93 -1.22 15.86
N ASP A 157 12.76 -2.39 16.49
CA ASP A 157 12.82 -3.68 15.78
C ASP A 157 11.70 -3.79 14.73
N ILE A 158 10.46 -3.43 15.09
CA ILE A 158 9.33 -3.38 14.14
C ILE A 158 9.65 -2.43 12.99
N ILE A 159 10.07 -1.19 13.28
CA ILE A 159 10.37 -0.17 12.26
C ILE A 159 11.46 -0.66 11.31
N LYS A 160 12.54 -1.22 11.85
CA LYS A 160 13.69 -1.66 11.05
C LYS A 160 13.34 -2.85 10.15
N ASP A 161 12.60 -3.83 10.69
CA ASP A 161 12.38 -5.10 10.01
C ASP A 161 11.05 -5.19 9.23
N ALA A 162 10.17 -4.19 9.37
CA ALA A 162 8.92 -4.07 8.60
C ALA A 162 9.16 -3.97 7.09
N LEU A 163 8.15 -4.41 6.32
CA LEU A 163 8.06 -4.18 4.89
C LEU A 163 7.28 -2.88 4.64
N TYR A 164 7.88 -1.95 3.92
CA TYR A 164 7.27 -0.69 3.52
C TYR A 164 6.77 -0.83 2.09
N MET A 165 5.51 -0.47 1.84
CA MET A 165 4.91 -0.54 0.52
C MET A 165 4.47 0.84 0.07
N ILE A 166 4.87 1.23 -1.15
CA ILE A 166 4.54 2.52 -1.75
C ILE A 166 3.82 2.24 -3.06
N SER A 167 2.60 2.73 -3.22
CA SER A 167 1.81 2.57 -4.45
C SER A 167 1.11 3.89 -4.80
N VAL A 168 1.75 4.67 -5.67
CA VAL A 168 1.33 6.02 -6.01
C VAL A 168 1.90 6.40 -7.39
N GLY A 169 1.27 7.35 -8.07
CA GLY A 169 1.82 7.96 -9.28
C GLY A 169 0.82 8.07 -10.43
N THR A 170 -0.19 7.18 -10.47
CA THR A 170 -1.18 7.19 -11.56
C THR A 170 -1.94 8.52 -11.61
N ASN A 171 -2.33 9.04 -10.44
CA ASN A 171 -3.08 10.30 -10.33
C ASN A 171 -2.25 11.51 -10.78
N ASP A 172 -0.91 11.48 -10.63
CA ASP A 172 -0.06 12.58 -11.10
C ASP A 172 -0.19 12.78 -12.60
N PHE A 173 -0.29 11.68 -13.35
CA PHE A 173 -0.43 11.75 -14.80
C PHE A 173 -1.90 11.95 -15.22
N LEU A 174 -2.80 11.08 -14.79
CA LEU A 174 -4.18 11.09 -15.29
C LEU A 174 -4.97 12.28 -14.75
N GLU A 175 -4.99 12.48 -13.43
CA GLU A 175 -5.80 13.52 -12.79
C GLU A 175 -5.12 14.90 -12.86
N ASN A 176 -3.82 14.98 -12.59
CA ASN A 176 -3.14 16.27 -12.46
C ASN A 176 -2.50 16.77 -13.77
N TYR A 177 -1.78 15.94 -14.51
CA TYR A 177 -1.08 16.40 -15.73
C TYR A 177 -2.01 16.52 -16.94
N TYR A 178 -2.85 15.49 -17.18
CA TYR A 178 -3.72 15.41 -18.36
C TYR A 178 -5.11 16.01 -18.16
N ALA A 179 -5.80 15.68 -17.06
CA ALA A 179 -7.18 16.13 -16.86
C ALA A 179 -7.31 17.58 -16.36
N VAL A 180 -6.39 18.05 -15.52
CA VAL A 180 -6.43 19.39 -14.93
C VAL A 180 -5.41 20.33 -15.60
N PRO A 181 -5.82 21.55 -16.01
CA PRO A 181 -4.87 22.53 -16.56
C PRO A 181 -3.91 23.02 -15.49
N GLY A 182 -2.63 23.19 -15.85
CA GLY A 182 -1.62 23.75 -14.96
C GLY A 182 -0.27 23.08 -15.16
N ARG A 183 -0.14 21.81 -14.73
CA ARG A 183 1.14 21.09 -14.81
C ARG A 183 1.63 20.89 -16.24
N SER A 184 0.75 20.58 -17.17
CA SER A 184 1.06 20.48 -18.60
C SER A 184 1.55 21.78 -19.25
N SER A 185 1.30 22.94 -18.64
CA SER A 185 1.85 24.24 -19.09
C SER A 185 3.20 24.59 -18.47
N GLN A 186 3.56 23.92 -17.37
CA GLN A 186 4.79 24.17 -16.61
C GLN A 186 5.90 23.18 -16.96
N TYR A 187 5.52 21.95 -17.33
CA TYR A 187 6.42 20.85 -17.61
C TYR A 187 6.06 20.17 -18.91
N THR A 188 7.07 19.87 -19.73
CA THR A 188 6.96 18.75 -20.66
C THR A 188 6.78 17.46 -19.89
N ILE A 189 6.22 16.44 -20.54
CA ILE A 189 5.94 15.18 -19.87
C ILE A 189 7.20 14.53 -19.27
N LYS A 190 8.32 14.63 -19.97
CA LYS A 190 9.62 14.10 -19.52
C LYS A 190 10.18 14.86 -18.32
N GLU A 191 10.01 16.18 -18.28
CA GLU A 191 10.38 16.98 -17.10
C GLU A 191 9.52 16.62 -15.90
N TYR A 192 8.23 16.37 -16.12
CA TYR A 192 7.30 15.97 -15.07
C TYR A 192 7.66 14.59 -14.49
N GLU A 193 7.94 13.59 -15.33
CA GLU A 193 8.44 12.29 -14.88
C GLU A 193 9.71 12.44 -14.02
N ASN A 194 10.68 13.22 -14.46
CA ASN A 194 11.93 13.42 -13.70
C ASN A 194 11.66 14.12 -12.36
N PHE A 195 10.72 15.07 -12.33
CA PHE A 195 10.28 15.74 -11.11
C PHE A 195 9.66 14.74 -10.12
N LEU A 196 8.75 13.88 -10.56
CA LEU A 196 8.12 12.86 -9.72
C LEU A 196 9.14 11.81 -9.23
N VAL A 197 10.07 11.36 -10.08
CA VAL A 197 11.18 10.46 -9.66
C VAL A 197 12.04 11.12 -8.57
N GLY A 198 12.28 12.44 -8.68
CA GLY A 198 12.98 13.20 -7.64
C GLY A 198 12.23 13.19 -6.31
N ILE A 199 10.91 13.36 -6.34
CA ILE A 199 10.07 13.25 -5.13
C ILE A 199 10.10 11.84 -4.56
N ALA A 200 9.93 10.82 -5.40
CA ALA A 200 9.99 9.41 -4.99
C ALA A 200 11.32 9.11 -4.28
N GLY A 201 12.44 9.55 -4.85
CA GLY A 201 13.76 9.37 -4.26
C GLY A 201 13.94 10.09 -2.92
N ASN A 202 13.42 11.30 -2.77
CA ASN A 202 13.45 12.02 -1.50
C ASN A 202 12.57 11.35 -0.44
N PHE A 203 11.39 10.88 -0.82
CA PHE A 203 10.45 10.22 0.07
C PHE A 203 11.02 8.90 0.61
N THR A 204 11.57 8.06 -0.26
CA THR A 204 12.18 6.79 0.15
C THR A 204 13.43 7.00 1.00
N LYS A 205 14.22 8.03 0.72
CA LYS A 205 15.34 8.43 1.58
C LYS A 205 14.86 8.91 2.96
N ALA A 206 13.77 9.68 3.02
CA ALA A 206 13.19 10.08 4.30
C ALA A 206 12.71 8.87 5.12
N LEU A 207 12.09 7.87 4.48
CA LEU A 207 11.75 6.61 5.16
C LEU A 207 12.99 5.88 5.68
N TYR A 208 14.06 5.82 4.89
CA TYR A 208 15.35 5.24 5.30
C TYR A 208 15.93 5.95 6.53
N ASP A 209 15.93 7.29 6.53
CA ASP A 209 16.40 8.13 7.63
C ASP A 209 15.54 7.92 8.90
N LEU A 210 14.26 7.55 8.72
CA LEU A 210 13.34 7.17 9.79
C LEU A 210 13.44 5.68 10.21
N GLY A 211 14.37 4.93 9.64
CA GLY A 211 14.68 3.55 10.05
C GLY A 211 14.19 2.45 9.12
N ALA A 212 13.47 2.77 8.04
CA ALA A 212 13.03 1.77 7.07
C ALA A 212 14.22 1.10 6.38
N ARG A 213 14.17 -0.22 6.21
CA ARG A 213 15.21 -0.98 5.50
C ARG A 213 14.68 -1.85 4.36
N LYS A 214 13.40 -2.22 4.36
CA LYS A 214 12.80 -3.06 3.31
C LYS A 214 11.70 -2.28 2.61
N ILE A 215 11.90 -1.84 1.37
CA ILE A 215 10.92 -0.99 0.65
C ILE A 215 10.53 -1.66 -0.66
N SER A 216 9.23 -1.85 -0.87
CA SER A 216 8.63 -2.16 -2.17
C SER A 216 8.09 -0.88 -2.79
N LEU A 217 8.80 -0.37 -3.80
CA LEU A 217 8.37 0.78 -4.60
C LEU A 217 7.54 0.28 -5.79
N GLY A 218 6.23 0.53 -5.74
CA GLY A 218 5.28 0.14 -6.78
C GLY A 218 5.42 1.00 -8.04
N GLY A 219 5.42 0.35 -9.20
CA GLY A 219 5.28 0.99 -10.49
C GLY A 219 3.82 1.28 -10.85
N LEU A 220 3.64 1.93 -11.99
CA LEU A 220 2.34 2.21 -12.59
C LEU A 220 1.80 0.98 -13.34
N PRO A 221 0.49 0.70 -13.27
CA PRO A 221 -0.15 -0.29 -14.15
C PRO A 221 -0.21 0.24 -15.59
N PRO A 222 -0.70 -0.56 -16.58
CA PRO A 222 -1.04 -0.04 -17.91
C PRO A 222 -2.23 0.91 -17.81
N MET A 223 -1.99 2.14 -17.37
CA MET A 223 -3.03 3.07 -16.96
C MET A 223 -3.91 3.56 -18.12
N GLY A 224 -3.41 3.50 -19.36
CA GLY A 224 -4.22 3.73 -20.55
C GLY A 224 -5.29 2.66 -20.77
N CYS A 225 -5.21 1.52 -20.09
CA CYS A 225 -6.23 0.48 -20.09
C CYS A 225 -7.26 0.62 -18.96
N MET A 226 -7.15 1.64 -18.11
CA MET A 226 -8.15 1.87 -17.06
C MET A 226 -9.53 2.17 -17.69
N PRO A 227 -10.64 1.71 -17.07
CA PRO A 227 -11.97 1.90 -17.64
C PRO A 227 -12.33 3.35 -18.00
N LEU A 228 -11.92 4.31 -17.17
CA LEU A 228 -12.16 5.73 -17.42
C LEU A 228 -11.45 6.21 -18.69
N GLU A 229 -10.15 5.88 -18.84
CA GLU A 229 -9.35 6.27 -20.01
C GLU A 229 -9.85 5.60 -21.30
N ARG A 230 -10.23 4.32 -21.23
CA ARG A 230 -10.83 3.63 -22.38
C ARG A 230 -12.17 4.24 -22.77
N THR A 231 -12.99 4.63 -21.80
CA THR A 231 -14.28 5.28 -22.07
C THR A 231 -14.09 6.67 -22.67
N GLY A 232 -13.06 7.40 -22.24
CA GLY A 232 -12.69 8.72 -22.78
C GLY A 232 -12.02 8.67 -24.16
N ASN A 233 -11.59 7.49 -24.63
CA ASN A 233 -10.90 7.30 -25.90
C ASN A 233 -11.86 7.31 -27.11
N LEU A 234 -12.52 8.45 -27.36
CA LEU A 234 -13.58 8.60 -28.37
C LEU A 234 -13.17 8.12 -29.78
N MET A 235 -11.89 8.26 -30.15
CA MET A 235 -11.38 7.85 -31.46
C MET A 235 -10.91 6.39 -31.50
N GLY A 236 -10.46 5.83 -30.38
CA GLY A 236 -9.99 4.45 -30.25
C GLY A 236 -11.07 3.47 -29.76
N GLY A 237 -12.30 3.94 -29.52
CA GLY A 237 -13.38 3.11 -28.99
C GLY A 237 -13.02 2.56 -27.61
N SER A 238 -13.11 1.24 -27.44
CA SER A 238 -12.76 0.57 -26.18
C SER A 238 -11.28 0.18 -26.08
N GLU A 239 -10.41 0.63 -26.98
CA GLU A 239 -8.98 0.29 -26.92
C GLU A 239 -8.24 1.08 -25.84
N CYS A 240 -7.14 0.50 -25.34
CA CYS A 240 -6.26 1.20 -24.42
C CYS A 240 -5.62 2.44 -25.08
N VAL A 241 -5.39 3.48 -24.28
CA VAL A 241 -4.66 4.67 -24.73
C VAL A 241 -3.16 4.38 -24.71
N ASN A 242 -2.59 4.08 -25.89
CA ASN A 242 -1.19 3.66 -26.02
C ASN A 242 -0.18 4.68 -25.49
N SER A 243 -0.44 5.98 -25.63
CA SER A 243 0.46 7.02 -25.10
C SER A 243 0.60 6.96 -23.58
N TYR A 244 -0.50 6.69 -22.86
CA TYR A 244 -0.48 6.56 -21.40
C TYR A 244 0.21 5.28 -20.95
N ASN A 245 0.03 4.18 -21.69
CA ASN A 245 0.73 2.92 -21.43
C ASN A 245 2.25 3.04 -21.66
N ASN A 246 2.66 3.68 -22.77
CA ASN A 246 4.07 3.92 -23.06
C ASN A 246 4.71 4.81 -21.99
N LEU A 247 3.99 5.84 -21.53
CA LEU A 247 4.44 6.70 -20.44
C LEU A 247 4.60 5.91 -19.13
N ALA A 248 3.62 5.07 -18.78
CA ALA A 248 3.71 4.25 -17.58
C ALA A 248 4.95 3.33 -17.62
N ALA A 249 5.24 2.73 -18.77
CA ALA A 249 6.44 1.91 -18.96
C ALA A 249 7.75 2.74 -18.86
N GLU A 250 7.80 3.94 -19.45
CA GLU A 250 8.97 4.84 -19.32
C GLU A 250 9.21 5.23 -17.85
N PHE A 251 8.16 5.68 -17.16
CA PHE A 251 8.23 6.07 -15.77
C PHE A 251 8.65 4.90 -14.86
N ASN A 252 8.11 3.70 -15.10
CA ASN A 252 8.49 2.48 -14.38
C ASN A 252 9.98 2.16 -14.53
N SER A 253 10.54 2.35 -15.73
CA SER A 253 11.99 2.19 -15.93
C SER A 253 12.79 3.17 -15.06
N LYS A 254 12.34 4.43 -14.94
CA LYS A 254 13.02 5.44 -14.10
C LYS A 254 12.91 5.12 -12.61
N LEU A 255 11.77 4.61 -12.15
CA LEU A 255 11.61 4.14 -10.77
C LEU A 255 12.52 2.95 -10.47
N ASN A 256 12.64 1.99 -11.41
CA ASN A 256 13.56 0.87 -11.25
C ASN A 256 15.03 1.33 -11.19
N ASP A 257 15.43 2.30 -12.02
CA ASP A 257 16.76 2.91 -11.95
C ASP A 257 17.01 3.60 -10.60
N LEU A 258 15.98 4.28 -10.05
CA LEU A 258 16.03 4.88 -8.71
C LEU A 258 16.24 3.81 -7.63
N VAL A 259 15.53 2.68 -7.70
CA VAL A 259 15.69 1.55 -6.77
C VAL A 259 17.14 1.03 -6.82
N ILE A 260 17.66 0.78 -8.03
CA ILE A 260 19.05 0.31 -8.23
C ILE A 260 20.04 1.31 -7.64
N LYS A 261 19.83 2.60 -7.88
CA LYS A 261 20.69 3.67 -7.36
C LYS A 261 20.68 3.70 -5.84
N GLN A 262 19.50 3.71 -5.21
CA GLN A 262 19.40 3.84 -3.76
C GLN A 262 19.90 2.62 -3.01
N ASN A 263 19.74 1.40 -3.54
CA ASN A 263 20.36 0.21 -2.96
C ASN A 263 21.90 0.27 -2.96
N LYS A 264 22.52 1.00 -3.91
CA LYS A 264 23.97 1.22 -3.92
C LYS A 264 24.40 2.32 -2.95
N GLU A 265 23.59 3.35 -2.78
CA GLU A 265 23.93 4.54 -1.98
C GLU A 265 23.57 4.40 -0.50
N LEU A 266 22.53 3.63 -0.16
CA LEU A 266 21.97 3.53 1.19
C LEU A 266 22.34 2.18 1.81
N ASN A 267 23.31 2.19 2.72
CA ASN A 267 23.80 0.96 3.34
C ASN A 267 22.72 0.20 4.11
N GLY A 268 22.55 -1.09 3.79
CA GLY A 268 21.56 -1.95 4.42
C GLY A 268 20.12 -1.71 3.95
N MET A 269 19.91 -0.90 2.91
CA MET A 269 18.63 -0.85 2.21
C MET A 269 18.44 -2.12 1.37
N ASP A 270 17.24 -2.67 1.44
CA ASP A 270 16.70 -3.70 0.55
C ASP A 270 15.43 -3.15 -0.09
N MET A 271 15.62 -2.42 -1.19
CA MET A 271 14.54 -1.87 -1.97
C MET A 271 14.29 -2.71 -3.22
N VAL A 272 13.02 -3.00 -3.51
CA VAL A 272 12.60 -3.69 -4.72
C VAL A 272 11.64 -2.81 -5.53
N PHE A 273 11.76 -2.88 -6.85
CA PHE A 273 10.75 -2.36 -7.75
C PHE A 273 9.66 -3.42 -7.92
N SER A 274 8.43 -3.08 -7.56
CA SER A 274 7.27 -3.95 -7.75
C SER A 274 6.51 -3.49 -9.00
N ASP A 275 6.59 -4.27 -10.07
CA ASP A 275 5.99 -3.92 -11.36
C ASP A 275 4.58 -4.53 -11.54
N PRO A 276 3.49 -3.75 -11.37
CA PRO A 276 2.16 -4.25 -11.68
C PRO A 276 1.89 -4.24 -13.20
N TYR A 277 2.71 -3.59 -14.02
CA TYR A 277 2.39 -3.33 -15.43
C TYR A 277 2.21 -4.64 -16.21
N GLY A 278 3.22 -5.51 -16.14
CA GLY A 278 3.24 -6.75 -16.92
C GLY A 278 2.09 -7.69 -16.58
N ILE A 279 1.86 -7.95 -15.29
CA ILE A 279 0.81 -8.86 -14.84
C ILE A 279 -0.59 -8.33 -15.14
N MET A 280 -0.84 -7.03 -14.94
CA MET A 280 -2.12 -6.42 -15.24
C MET A 280 -2.41 -6.42 -16.74
N LEU A 281 -1.40 -6.15 -17.57
CA LEU A 281 -1.55 -6.20 -19.02
C LEU A 281 -1.82 -7.62 -19.51
N ASP A 282 -1.17 -8.64 -18.93
CA ASP A 282 -1.41 -10.03 -19.27
C ASP A 282 -2.83 -10.49 -18.89
N ILE A 283 -3.34 -10.08 -17.72
CA ILE A 283 -4.74 -10.31 -17.33
C ILE A 283 -5.71 -9.67 -18.34
N ILE A 284 -5.44 -8.44 -18.77
CA ILE A 284 -6.29 -7.73 -19.74
C ILE A 284 -6.28 -8.42 -21.11
N GLN A 285 -5.12 -8.84 -21.57
CA GLN A 285 -4.95 -9.43 -22.91
C GLN A 285 -5.35 -10.92 -22.96
N LYS A 286 -5.23 -11.62 -21.84
CA LYS A 286 -5.48 -13.06 -21.75
C LYS A 286 -6.32 -13.42 -20.51
N PRO A 287 -7.55 -12.87 -20.40
CA PRO A 287 -8.36 -13.02 -19.20
C PRO A 287 -8.73 -14.47 -18.88
N ALA A 288 -8.76 -15.37 -19.87
CA ALA A 288 -9.13 -16.77 -19.67
C ALA A 288 -8.13 -17.60 -18.83
N PHE A 289 -6.93 -17.08 -18.53
CA PHE A 289 -5.93 -17.75 -17.69
C PHE A 289 -6.02 -17.39 -16.20
N TYR A 290 -6.92 -16.49 -15.81
CA TYR A 290 -7.08 -15.96 -14.46
C TYR A 290 -8.52 -16.16 -13.97
#